data_AF-A0A381YM53-F1
#
_entry.id   AF-A0A381YM53-F1
#
_cell.length_a   1.000
_cell.length_b   1.000
_cell.length_c   1.000
_cell.angle_alpha   90.00
_cell.angle_beta   90.00
_cell.angle_gamma   90.00
#
_symmetry.space_group_name_H-M   'P 1'
#
loop_
_entity.id
_entity.type
_entity.pdbx_description
1 polymer ?
#
loop_
_entity_poly.entity_id
_entity_poly.type
_entity_poly.pdbx_seq_one_letter_code
_entity_poly.pdbx_strand_id
1 'polypeptide(L)' 'MKDNKKVSWEEIAWTNMYSIEALLNILVKKGLITKREVLDELASLQAKRKMDVN' A
#
# COMPACT_ATOMS: atom_id res chain seq x y z
N MET A 1 -27.32 -22.00 0.34
CA MET A 1 -26.41 -21.76 -0.79
C MET A 1 -25.15 -21.14 -0.22
N LYS A 2 -23.98 -21.79 -0.35
CA LYS A 2 -22.71 -21.17 0.07
C LYS A 2 -22.30 -20.23 -1.05
N ASP A 3 -22.51 -18.94 -0.86
CA ASP A 3 -22.08 -17.90 -1.79
C ASP A 3 -20.54 -17.86 -1.83
N ASN A 4 -19.96 -18.70 -2.68
CA ASN A 4 -18.55 -18.63 -3.02
C ASN A 4 -18.37 -17.46 -4.00
N LYS A 5 -18.49 -16.22 -3.51
CA LYS A 5 -18.18 -15.04 -4.30
C LYS A 5 -16.70 -15.11 -4.67
N LYS A 6 -16.42 -15.43 -5.94
CA LYS A 6 -15.08 -15.28 -6.51
C LYS A 6 -14.78 -13.78 -6.51
N VAL A 7 -14.02 -13.33 -5.53
CA VAL A 7 -13.49 -11.96 -5.50
C VAL A 7 -12.49 -11.83 -6.63
N SER A 8 -12.61 -10.75 -7.43
CA SER A 8 -11.69 -10.49 -8.53
C SER A 8 -10.34 -9.98 -8.01
N TRP A 9 -9.28 -10.17 -8.80
CA TRP A 9 -7.96 -9.62 -8.45
C TRP A 9 -7.98 -8.09 -8.36
N GLU A 10 -8.77 -7.45 -9.20
CA GLU A 10 -9.02 -6.02 -9.20
C GLU A 10 -9.70 -5.60 -7.89
N GLU A 11 -10.74 -6.30 -7.44
CA GLU A 11 -11.42 -6.01 -6.16
C GLU A 11 -10.46 -6.13 -4.97
N ILE A 12 -9.56 -7.12 -4.98
CA ILE A 12 -8.51 -7.27 -3.96
C ILE A 12 -7.53 -6.10 -4.03
N ALA A 13 -7.07 -5.72 -5.22
CA ALA A 13 -6.13 -4.61 -5.40
C ALA A 13 -6.74 -3.27 -4.96
N TRP A 14 -8.00 -3.01 -5.29
CA TRP A 14 -8.75 -1.84 -4.85
C TRP A 14 -8.90 -1.80 -3.33
N THR A 15 -9.32 -2.91 -2.72
CA THR A 15 -9.48 -3.01 -1.26
C THR A 15 -8.15 -2.77 -0.55
N ASN A 16 -7.06 -3.32 -1.09
CA ASN A 16 -5.72 -3.12 -0.54
C ASN A 16 -5.27 -1.66 -0.66
N MET A 17 -5.51 -1.01 -1.80
CA MET A 17 -5.17 0.40 -2.00
C MET A 17 -5.87 1.28 -0.96
N TYR A 18 -7.19 1.14 -0.81
CA TYR A 18 -7.97 1.94 0.15
C TYR A 18 -7.59 1.65 1.60
N SER A 19 -7.30 0.39 1.94
CA SER A 19 -6.88 0.00 3.28
C SER A 19 -5.54 0.65 3.66
N ILE A 20 -4.57 0.64 2.73
CA ILE A 20 -3.27 1.29 2.92
C ILE A 20 -3.43 2.81 3.03
N GLU A 21 -4.24 3.42 2.17
CA GLU A 21 -4.50 4.87 2.20
C GLU A 21 -5.15 5.30 3.53
N ALA A 22 -6.14 4.56 4.02
CA ALA A 22 -6.80 4.84 5.28
C ALA A 22 -5.79 4.80 6.46
N LEU A 23 -4.94 3.78 6.51
CA LEU A 23 -3.90 3.65 7.53
C LEU A 23 -2.91 4.82 7.47
N LEU A 24 -2.41 5.14 6.29
CA LEU A 24 -1.49 6.26 6.08
C LEU A 24 -2.09 7.58 6.56
N ASN A 25 -3.36 7.84 6.22
CA ASN A 25 -4.06 9.04 6.64
C ASN A 25 -4.22 9.13 8.16
N ILE A 26 -4.48 8.00 8.85
CA ILE A 26 -4.56 7.96 10.32
C ILE A 26 -3.20 8.29 10.94
N LEU A 27 -2.13 7.66 10.44
CA LEU A 27 -0.79 7.84 11.00
C LEU A 27 -0.27 9.27 10.80
N VAL A 28 -0.52 9.86 9.63
CA VAL A 28 -0.19 11.27 9.35
C VAL A 28 -1.00 12.21 10.24
N LYS A 29 -2.31 11.98 10.40
CA LYS A 29 -3.16 12.80 11.29
C LYS A 29 -2.72 12.72 12.75
N LYS A 30 -2.18 11.58 13.19
CA LYS A 30 -1.62 11.40 14.53
C LYS A 30 -0.19 11.97 14.68
N GLY A 31 0.42 12.46 13.60
CA GLY A 31 1.80 12.95 13.60
C GLY A 31 2.86 11.86 13.79
N LEU A 32 2.51 10.59 13.55
CA LEU A 32 3.42 9.45 13.74
C LEU A 32 4.38 9.28 12.56
N ILE A 33 3.94 9.68 11.36
CA ILE A 33 4.73 9.71 10.13
C ILE A 33 4.34 10.95 9.31
N THR A 34 5.18 11.31 8.36
CA THR A 34 4.94 12.35 7.37
C THR A 34 4.74 11.73 5.99
N LYS A 35 4.05 12.47 5.11
CA LYS A 35 3.95 12.06 3.70
C LYS A 35 5.31 11.94 3.02
N ARG A 36 6.30 12.73 3.47
CA ARG A 36 7.63 12.75 2.89
C ARG A 36 8.39 11.45 3.19
N GLU A 37 8.36 10.99 4.44
CA GLU A 37 8.97 9.72 4.86
C GLU A 37 8.45 8.55 4.03
N VAL A 38 7.14 8.53 3.73
CA VAL A 38 6.55 7.47 2.89
C VAL A 38 7.04 7.53 1.46
N LEU A 39 7.17 8.72 0.87
CA LEU A 39 7.70 8.88 -0.49
C LEU A 39 9.18 8.48 -0.58
N ASP A 40 9.97 8.83 0.43
CA ASP A 40 11.39 8.47 0.50
C ASP A 40 11.56 6.95 0.65
N GLU A 41 10.74 6.29 1.47
CA GLU A 41 10.75 4.83 1.59
C GLU A 41 10.32 4.14 0.29
N LEU A 42 9.29 4.64 -0.39
CA LEU A 42 8.88 4.12 -1.70
C LEU A 42 10.01 4.23 -2.73
N ALA A 43 10.73 5.34 -2.77
CA ALA A 43 11.87 5.52 -3.66
C ALA A 43 13.01 4.54 -3.32
N SER A 44 13.30 4.34 -2.03
CA SER A 44 14.29 3.37 -1.53
C SER A 44 13.93 1.93 -1.94
N LEU A 45 12.67 1.53 -1.78
CA LEU A 45 12.20 0.19 -2.18
C LEU A 45 12.29 -0.03 -3.69
N GLN A 46 11.96 0.98 -4.50
CA GLN A 46 12.12 0.88 -5.95
C GLN A 46 13.58 0.76 -6.36
N ALA A 47 14.48 1.51 -5.72
CA ALA A 47 15.92 1.43 -5.97
C ALA A 47 16.45 0.03 -5.63
N LYS A 48 16.11 -0.53 -4.46
CA LYS A 48 16.50 -1.89 -4.06
C LYS A 48 16.03 -2.95 -5.06
N ARG A 49 14.75 -2.93 -5.46
CA ARG A 49 14.24 -3.87 -6.46
C ARG A 49 14.97 -3.79 -7.80
N LYS A 50 15.40 -2.61 -8.23
CA LYS A 50 16.18 -2.46 -9.46
C LYS A 50 17.58 -3.06 -9.35
N MET A 51 18.17 -3.06 -8.15
CA MET A 51 19.48 -3.69 -7.89
C MET A 51 19.37 -5.21 -7.81
N ASP A 52 18.28 -5.75 -7.28
CA ASP A 52 18.07 -7.21 -7.16
C ASP A 52 17.78 -7.92 -8.51
N VAL A 53 17.52 -7.16 -9.58
CA VAL A 53 17.17 -7.69 -10.92
C VAL A 53 18.38 -7.70 -11.87
N ASN A 54 19.57 -7.30 -11.41
CA ASN A 54 20.78 -7.16 -12.24
C ASN A 54 21.96 -7.97 -11.70
#